data_AF-A0A2N1ZEX9-F1
#
_entry.id   AF-A0A2N1ZEX9-F1
#
_cell.length_a   1.000
_cell.length_b   1.000
_cell.length_c   1.000
_cell.angle_alpha   90.00
_cell.angle_beta   90.00
_cell.angle_gamma   90.00
#
_symmetry.space_group_name_H-M   'P 1'
#
loop_
_entity.id
_entity.type
_entity.pdbx_description
1 polymer ?
#
loop_
_entity_poly.entity_id
_entity_poly.type
_entity_poly.pdbx_seq_one_letter_code
_entity_poly.pdbx_strand_id
1 'polypeptide(L)' 'MEQINPFYCPKRHTYGACDVQGRLFMVTIFDSHQCAAALEVPGVQKTIIAAIKRRQRALAKENRELR' A
#
# COMPACT_ATOMS: atom_id res chain seq x y z
N MET A 1 8.32 -12.85 -11.86
CA MET A 1 7.71 -12.99 -10.53
C MET A 1 6.37 -12.28 -10.61
N GLU A 2 5.26 -12.97 -10.32
CA GLU A 2 3.94 -12.33 -10.34
C GLU A 2 3.95 -11.16 -9.35
N GLN A 3 3.74 -9.95 -9.87
CA GLN A 3 3.58 -8.76 -9.06
C GLN A 3 2.30 -8.91 -8.25
N ILE A 4 2.40 -9.40 -7.02
CA ILE A 4 1.23 -9.58 -6.15
C ILE A 4 0.68 -8.20 -5.85
N ASN A 5 -0.52 -7.91 -6.35
CA ASN A 5 -1.23 -6.68 -6.05
C ASN A 5 -1.47 -6.62 -4.52
N PRO A 6 -0.86 -5.68 -3.79
CA PRO A 6 -0.95 -5.64 -2.33
C PRO A 6 -2.35 -5.25 -1.81
N PHE A 7 -3.23 -4.74 -2.68
CA PHE A 7 -4.65 -4.54 -2.36
C PHE A 7 -5.44 -5.86 -2.35
N TYR A 8 -4.88 -6.94 -2.90
CA TYR A 8 -5.47 -8.26 -2.89
C TYR A 8 -4.84 -9.09 -1.76
N CYS A 9 -5.57 -9.28 -0.67
CA CYS A 9 -5.11 -10.07 0.48
C CYS A 9 -5.95 -11.34 0.62
N PRO A 10 -5.66 -12.40 -0.17
CA PRO A 10 -6.47 -13.62 -0.20
C PRO A 10 -6.50 -14.37 1.14
N LYS A 11 -5.53 -14.10 2.04
CA LYS A 11 -5.43 -14.73 3.36
C LYS A 11 -6.23 -14.04 4.47
N ARG A 12 -6.62 -12.76 4.30
CA ARG A 12 -7.32 -11.99 5.35
C ARG A 12 -8.75 -11.60 4.98
N HIS A 13 -9.06 -11.49 3.69
CA HIS A 13 -10.39 -11.12 3.25
C HIS A 13 -10.80 -11.95 2.03
N THR A 14 -12.05 -12.44 2.04
CA THR A 14 -12.67 -13.15 0.90
C THR A 14 -12.75 -12.27 -0.36
N TYR A 15 -12.65 -10.95 -0.19
CA TYR A 15 -12.61 -9.94 -1.25
C TYR A 15 -11.42 -8.99 -1.01
N GLY A 16 -10.67 -8.65 -2.05
CA GLY A 16 -9.64 -7.61 -1.95
C GLY A 16 -10.22 -6.24 -1.59
N ALA A 17 -9.37 -5.26 -1.27
CA ALA A 17 -9.80 -3.88 -1.07
C ALA A 17 -10.28 -3.28 -2.41
N CYS A 18 -11.56 -3.46 -2.70
CA CYS A 18 -12.18 -3.08 -3.97
C CYS A 18 -12.54 -1.60 -4.03
N ASP A 19 -12.84 -0.97 -2.89
CA ASP A 19 -13.25 0.42 -2.78
C ASP A 19 -12.14 1.35 -2.32
N VAL A 20 -12.38 2.66 -2.44
CA VAL A 20 -11.39 3.70 -2.10
C VAL A 20 -11.05 3.66 -0.61
N GLN A 21 -12.06 3.48 0.25
CA GLN A 21 -11.87 3.50 1.70
C GLN A 21 -11.08 2.28 2.18
N GLY A 22 -11.41 1.08 1.69
CA GLY A 22 -10.65 -0.13 2.00
C GLY A 22 -9.20 -0.04 1.51
N ARG A 23 -8.96 0.55 0.32
CA ARG A 23 -7.60 0.77 -0.18
C ARG A 23 -6.82 1.77 0.67
N LEU A 24 -7.45 2.87 1.10
CA LEU A 24 -6.82 3.83 2.01
C LEU A 24 -6.47 3.20 3.35
N PHE A 25 -7.37 2.40 3.92
CA PHE A 25 -7.12 1.67 5.16
C PHE A 25 -5.93 0.72 5.02
N MET A 26 -5.89 -0.09 3.95
CA MET A 26 -4.79 -1.00 3.67
C MET A 26 -3.44 -0.26 3.55
N VAL A 27 -3.41 0.91 2.92
CA VAL A 27 -2.18 1.70 2.79
C VAL A 27 -1.60 2.11 4.15
N THR A 28 -2.41 2.27 5.20
CA THR A 28 -1.90 2.62 6.53
C THR A 28 -1.06 1.51 7.16
N ILE A 29 -1.33 0.26 6.79
CA ILE A 29 -0.62 -0.93 7.30
C ILE A 29 0.46 -1.46 6.37
N PHE A 30 0.66 -0.83 5.20
CA PHE A 30 1.69 -1.25 4.26
C PHE A 30 3.10 -1.06 4.82
N ASP A 31 3.96 -2.04 4.53
CA ASP A 31 5.40 -1.93 4.64
C ASP A 31 6.03 -1.30 3.39
N SER A 32 7.35 -1.07 3.42
CA SER A 32 8.08 -0.40 2.34
C SER A 32 8.01 -1.16 1.00
N HIS A 33 8.01 -2.49 1.03
CA HIS A 33 7.93 -3.32 -0.17
C HIS A 33 6.50 -3.29 -0.75
N GLN A 34 5.49 -3.36 0.11
CA GLN A 34 4.09 -3.24 -0.26
C GLN A 34 3.76 -1.86 -0.84
N CYS A 35 4.33 -0.78 -0.28
CA CYS A 35 4.22 0.56 -0.86
C CYS A 35 4.81 0.63 -2.27
N ALA A 36 5.99 0.04 -2.51
CA ALA A 36 6.61 0.02 -3.84
C ALA A 36 5.75 -0.77 -4.84
N ALA A 37 5.35 -1.98 -4.47
CA ALA A 37 4.49 -2.82 -5.32
C ALA A 37 3.14 -2.16 -5.63
N ALA A 38 2.55 -1.42 -4.68
CA ALA A 38 1.27 -0.73 -4.87
C ALA A 38 1.34 0.41 -5.90
N LEU A 39 2.51 1.04 -6.07
CA LEU A 39 2.72 2.10 -7.08
C LEU A 39 2.85 1.53 -8.50
N GLU A 40 3.22 0.27 -8.63
CA GLU A 40 3.37 -0.42 -9.91
C GLU A 40 2.05 -1.01 -10.42
N VAL A 41 1.01 -1.06 -9.58
CA VAL A 41 -0.34 -1.50 -9.99
C VAL A 41 -0.96 -0.47 -10.95
N PRO A 42 -1.32 -0.87 -12.19
CA PRO A 42 -1.98 0.03 -13.13
C PRO A 42 -3.37 0.46 -12.64
N GLY A 43 -3.79 1.68 -12.99
CA GLY A 43 -5.15 2.16 -12.70
C GLY A 43 -5.42 2.50 -11.22
N VAL A 44 -4.38 2.59 -10.37
CA VAL A 44 -4.54 3.09 -9.00
C VAL A 44 -4.95 4.57 -9.03
N GLN A 45 -5.97 4.90 -8.24
CA GLN A 45 -6.50 6.25 -8.16
C GLN A 45 -5.46 7.22 -7.57
N LYS A 46 -5.49 8.47 -8.03
CA LYS A 46 -4.55 9.53 -7.58
C LYS A 46 -4.54 9.73 -6.06
N THR A 47 -5.70 9.63 -5.41
CA THR A 47 -5.86 9.71 -3.96
C THR A 47 -5.10 8.59 -3.23
N ILE A 48 -5.18 7.37 -3.74
CA ILE A 48 -4.45 6.21 -3.20
C ILE A 48 -2.95 6.35 -3.44
N ILE A 49 -2.52 6.81 -4.62
CA ILE A 49 -1.11 7.09 -4.92
C ILE A 49 -0.53 8.10 -3.91
N ALA A 50 -1.27 9.17 -3.61
CA ALA A 50 -0.85 10.17 -2.63
C ALA A 50 -0.70 9.57 -1.22
N ALA A 51 -1.65 8.71 -0.83
CA ALA A 51 -1.57 7.99 0.44
C ALA A 51 -0.36 7.04 0.51
N ILE A 52 -0.08 6.28 -0.55
CA ILE A 52 1.08 5.37 -0.62
C ILE A 52 2.39 6.15 -0.45
N LYS A 53 2.55 7.24 -1.20
CA LYS A 53 3.75 8.10 -1.10
C LYS A 53 3.90 8.73 0.28
N ARG A 54 2.79 9.09 0.94
CA ARG A 54 2.81 9.58 2.33
C ARG A 54 3.28 8.49 3.28
N ARG A 55 2.77 7.26 3.16
CA ARG A 55 3.20 6.12 4.00
C ARG A 55 4.68 5.80 3.81
N GLN A 56 5.16 5.76 2.56
CA GLN A 56 6.57 5.51 2.25
C GLN A 56 7.51 6.52 2.92
N ARG A 57 7.13 7.81 2.94
CA ARG A 57 7.89 8.86 3.66
C ARG A 57 7.85 8.68 5.18
N ALA A 58 6.72 8.27 5.74
CA ALA A 58 6.61 7.97 7.17
C ALA A 58 7.52 6.80 7.56
N LEU A 59 7.48 5.70 6.81
CA LEU A 59 8.37 4.54 7.03
C LEU A 59 9.86 4.90 6.91
N ALA A 60 10.22 5.74 5.93
CA ALA A 60 11.60 6.21 5.80
C ALA A 60 12.05 7.06 7.00
N LYS A 61 11.13 7.82 7.60
CA LYS A 61 11.38 8.59 8.83
C LYS A 61 11.50 7.67 10.05
N GLU A 62 10.55 6.74 10.24
CA GLU A 62 10.55 5.73 11.31
C GLU A 62 11.87 4.95 11.32
N ASN A 63 12.33 4.47 10.15
CA ASN A 63 13.60 3.75 10.03
C ASN A 63 14.85 4.59 10.34
N ARG A 64 14.76 5.93 10.25
CA ARG A 64 15.86 6.84 10.57
C ARG A 64 15.92 7.15 12.07
N GLU A 65 14.78 7.16 12.75
CA GLU A 65 14.69 7.40 14.20
C GLU A 65 15.07 6.15 15.02
N LEU A 66 15.04 4.96 14.41
CA LEU A 66 15.48 3.70 15.00
C LEU A 66 17.00 3.43 14.90
N ARG A 67 17.77 4.35 14.32
CA ARG A 67 19.24 4.26 14.15
C ARG A 67 19.95 5.27 15.02
#